data_AF-A0A940PJ66-F1
#
_entry.id   AF-A0A940PJ66-F1
#
_cell.length_a   1.000
_cell.length_b   1.000
_cell.length_c   1.000
_cell.angle_alpha   90.00
_cell.angle_beta   90.00
_cell.angle_gamma   90.00
#
_symmetry.space_group_name_H-M   'P 1'
#
loop_
_entity.id
_entity.type
_entity.pdbx_description
1 polymer ?
#
loop_
_entity_poly.entity_id
_entity_poly.type
_entity_poly.pdbx_seq_one_letter_code
_entity_poly.pdbx_strand_id
1 'polypeptide(L)'
;MPIFKAFFNIVKKNKLTFILAIAINLAITIAYSQINQTENGGTFEADKSQIAVINEDNGLISQTLVDYLGENSTVVSIDTSEKGQQDALFFKEVMYIVTIPKNFSTQLAAGEKPTLPTKSVPNSQADFQTTALINQFVNKVAFYYETFPEKSDAAIINMVTDNLAKMLLCHSKLLTQQKIKMKRLGSLIYWLMVSL
;
A
#
# COMPACT_ATOMS: atom_id res chain seq x y z
N MET A 1 -9.65 -15.13 -38.96
CA MET A 1 -10.96 -15.72 -38.62
C MET A 1 -12.09 -14.79 -39.09
N PRO A 2 -13.08 -15.31 -39.85
CA PRO A 2 -14.13 -14.50 -40.49
C PRO A 2 -14.99 -13.70 -39.49
N ILE A 3 -15.17 -14.21 -38.27
CA ILE A 3 -15.94 -13.56 -37.19
C ILE A 3 -15.31 -12.22 -36.77
N PHE A 4 -13.98 -12.13 -36.71
CA PHE A 4 -13.27 -10.90 -36.34
C PHE A 4 -13.42 -9.81 -37.42
N LYS A 5 -13.42 -10.21 -38.69
CA LYS A 5 -13.68 -9.30 -39.83
C LYS A 5 -15.11 -8.78 -39.82
N ALA A 6 -16.08 -9.63 -39.50
CA ALA A 6 -17.48 -9.23 -39.38
C ALA A 6 -17.69 -8.19 -38.28
N PHE A 7 -17.10 -8.42 -37.09
CA PHE A 7 -17.14 -7.46 -35.98
C PHE A 7 -16.56 -6.09 -36.37
N PHE A 8 -15.34 -6.05 -36.94
CA PHE A 8 -14.73 -4.80 -37.37
C PHE A 8 -15.51 -4.09 -38.48
N ASN A 9 -16.18 -4.82 -39.37
CA ASN A 9 -17.04 -4.22 -40.39
C ASN A 9 -18.28 -3.53 -39.79
N ILE A 10 -18.85 -4.09 -38.72
CA ILE A 10 -19.97 -3.49 -38.00
C ILE A 10 -19.52 -2.21 -37.27
N VAL A 11 -18.38 -2.28 -36.57
CA VAL A 11 -17.78 -1.11 -35.91
C VAL A 11 -17.44 -0.01 -36.93
N LYS A 12 -16.92 -0.39 -38.11
CA LYS A 12 -16.59 0.56 -39.18
C LYS A 12 -17.82 1.22 -39.83
N LYS A 13 -19.00 0.59 -39.80
CA LYS A 13 -20.25 1.20 -40.30
C LYS A 13 -20.83 2.22 -39.32
N ASN A 14 -20.72 1.97 -38.01
CA ASN A 14 -21.25 2.83 -36.95
C ASN A 14 -20.16 3.54 -36.14
N LYS A 15 -19.04 3.94 -36.78
CA LYS A 15 -17.88 4.52 -36.10
C LYS A 15 -18.24 5.72 -35.22
N LEU A 16 -19.16 6.56 -35.69
CA LEU A 16 -19.52 7.81 -35.01
C LEU A 16 -20.13 7.55 -33.63
N THR A 17 -21.05 6.59 -33.52
CA THR A 17 -21.66 6.20 -32.25
C THR A 17 -20.64 5.60 -31.28
N PHE A 18 -19.72 4.77 -31.77
CA PHE A 18 -18.65 4.20 -30.95
C PHE A 18 -17.65 5.27 -30.46
N ILE A 19 -17.24 6.19 -31.33
CA ILE A 19 -16.34 7.30 -30.98
C ILE A 19 -16.99 8.19 -29.91
N LEU A 20 -18.27 8.52 -30.07
CA LEU A 20 -19.02 9.32 -29.10
C LEU A 20 -19.11 8.62 -27.74
N ALA A 21 -19.43 7.32 -27.72
CA ALA A 21 -19.48 6.54 -26.48
C ALA A 21 -18.11 6.51 -25.76
N ILE A 22 -17.01 6.32 -26.49
CA ILE A 22 -15.66 6.37 -25.93
C ILE A 22 -15.34 7.76 -25.41
N ALA A 23 -15.67 8.82 -26.16
CA ALA A 23 -15.40 10.20 -25.77
C ALA A 23 -16.13 10.60 -24.48
N ILE A 24 -17.41 10.21 -24.34
CA ILE A 24 -18.20 10.49 -23.12
C ILE A 24 -17.59 9.75 -21.92
N ASN A 25 -17.31 8.44 -22.07
CA ASN A 25 -16.69 7.66 -20.98
C ASN A 25 -15.31 8.20 -20.59
N LEU A 26 -14.52 8.64 -21.57
CA LEU A 26 -13.21 9.24 -21.34
C LEU A 26 -13.34 10.60 -20.63
N ALA A 27 -14.28 11.45 -21.04
CA ALA A 27 -14.53 12.74 -20.40
C ALA A 27 -14.97 12.56 -18.94
N ILE A 28 -15.89 11.62 -18.68
CA ILE A 28 -16.33 11.26 -17.33
C ILE A 28 -15.12 10.76 -16.51
N THR A 29 -14.30 9.86 -17.07
CA THR A 29 -13.11 9.33 -16.39
C THR A 29 -12.10 10.44 -16.04
N ILE A 30 -11.86 11.38 -16.96
CA ILE A 30 -10.96 12.52 -16.73
C ILE A 30 -11.54 13.45 -15.66
N ALA A 31 -12.84 13.75 -15.72
CA ALA A 31 -13.51 14.58 -14.72
C ALA A 31 -13.44 13.94 -13.32
N TYR A 32 -13.74 12.65 -13.20
CA TYR A 32 -13.56 11.90 -11.95
C TYR A 32 -12.09 11.87 -11.49
N SER A 33 -11.14 11.75 -12.41
CA SER A 33 -9.71 11.79 -12.07
C SER A 33 -9.28 13.13 -11.51
N GLN A 34 -9.88 14.24 -11.95
CA GLN A 34 -9.60 15.59 -11.43
C GLN A 34 -10.28 15.84 -10.08
N ILE A 35 -11.51 15.36 -9.88
CA ILE A 35 -12.23 15.49 -8.59
C ILE A 35 -11.47 14.77 -7.47
N ASN A 36 -10.90 13.59 -7.75
CA ASN A 36 -10.03 12.89 -6.79
C ASN A 36 -8.66 13.55 -6.58
N GLN A 37 -8.24 14.47 -7.46
CA GLN A 37 -6.99 15.22 -7.32
C GLN A 37 -7.17 16.53 -6.54
N THR A 38 -8.38 17.10 -6.50
CA THR A 38 -8.61 18.39 -5.81
C THR A 38 -8.62 18.31 -4.29
N GLU A 39 -8.73 17.12 -3.68
CA GLU A 39 -8.45 16.94 -2.25
C GLU A 39 -6.97 16.62 -1.95
N ASN A 40 -6.15 16.25 -2.95
CA ASN A 40 -4.74 15.90 -2.79
C ASN A 40 -3.92 16.29 -4.04
N GLY A 41 -3.90 17.58 -4.35
CA GLY A 41 -3.29 18.17 -5.56
C GLY A 41 -1.77 18.31 -5.54
N GLY A 42 -1.07 17.51 -4.74
CA GLY A 42 0.38 17.33 -4.80
C GLY A 42 0.71 16.04 -5.53
N THR A 43 1.98 15.80 -5.82
CA THR A 43 2.52 14.46 -6.06
C THR A 43 1.80 13.40 -5.21
N PHE A 44 1.59 12.19 -5.73
CA PHE A 44 1.16 11.04 -4.90
C PHE A 44 2.19 10.83 -3.77
N GLU A 45 2.04 11.58 -2.70
CA GLU A 45 2.44 11.23 -1.35
C GLU A 45 1.31 10.32 -0.91
N ALA A 46 1.64 9.06 -0.63
CA ALA A 46 0.69 8.18 0.03
C ALA A 46 0.21 8.94 1.27
N ASP A 47 -1.08 9.31 1.30
CA ASP A 47 -1.66 9.97 2.46
C ASP A 47 -1.38 9.08 3.67
N LYS A 48 -0.44 9.52 4.51
CA LYS A 48 0.11 8.70 5.58
C LYS A 48 -0.98 8.56 6.62
N SER A 49 -1.63 7.40 6.63
CA SER A 49 -2.68 7.07 7.58
C SER A 49 -2.23 7.43 9.00
N GLN A 50 -3.08 8.13 9.74
CA GLN A 50 -2.83 8.44 11.15
C GLN A 50 -3.04 7.16 11.97
N ILE A 51 -1.98 6.70 12.63
CA ILE A 51 -1.98 5.47 13.41
C ILE A 51 -1.49 5.74 14.82
N ALA A 52 -1.97 4.97 15.79
CA ALA A 52 -1.38 4.90 17.12
C ALA A 52 -0.67 3.56 17.31
N VAL A 53 0.52 3.62 17.89
CA VAL A 53 1.33 2.44 18.22
C VAL A 53 1.56 2.42 19.72
N ILE A 54 0.99 1.42 20.39
CA ILE A 54 1.19 1.18 21.82
C ILE A 54 2.24 0.07 21.93
N ASN A 55 3.48 0.44 22.23
CA ASN A 55 4.56 -0.53 22.39
C ASN A 55 4.78 -0.87 23.87
N GLU A 56 4.41 -2.09 24.26
CA GLU A 56 4.73 -2.60 25.60
C GLU A 56 6.03 -3.41 25.63
N ASP A 57 6.56 -3.80 24.47
CA ASP A 57 7.79 -4.57 24.34
C ASP A 57 9.02 -3.65 24.20
N ASN A 58 10.01 -3.87 25.05
CA ASN A 58 11.27 -3.11 25.03
C ASN A 58 12.34 -3.76 24.13
N GLY A 59 12.00 -4.80 23.37
CA GLY A 59 12.90 -5.47 22.43
C GLY A 59 13.37 -4.57 21.27
N LEU A 60 14.51 -4.96 20.66
CA LEU A 60 15.05 -4.27 19.50
C LEU A 60 14.15 -4.44 18.25
N ILE A 61 13.48 -5.59 18.14
CA ILE A 61 12.58 -5.93 17.04
C ILE A 61 11.28 -5.12 17.12
N SER A 62 10.69 -4.95 18.32
CA SER A 62 9.50 -4.12 18.51
C SER A 62 9.78 -2.65 18.18
N GLN A 63 10.93 -2.12 18.60
CA GLN A 63 11.35 -0.76 18.25
C GLN A 63 11.49 -0.58 16.73
N THR A 64 12.14 -1.54 16.07
CA THR A 64 12.26 -1.53 14.60
C THR A 64 10.90 -1.57 13.90
N LEU A 65 9.92 -2.30 14.45
CA LEU A 65 8.55 -2.31 13.92
C LEU A 65 7.88 -0.93 14.09
N VAL A 66 8.05 -0.27 15.23
CA VAL A 66 7.54 1.08 15.48
C VAL A 66 8.14 2.06 14.45
N ASP A 67 9.46 2.01 14.25
CA ASP A 67 10.16 2.86 13.28
C ASP A 67 9.67 2.60 11.85
N TYR A 68 9.54 1.32 11.46
CA TYR A 68 9.02 0.93 10.15
C TYR A 68 7.60 1.44 9.90
N LEU A 69 6.74 1.39 10.92
CA LEU A 69 5.39 1.94 10.84
C LEU A 69 5.41 3.48 10.77
N GLY A 70 6.30 4.15 11.50
CA GLY A 70 6.46 5.61 11.47
C GLY A 70 7.03 6.16 10.15
N GLU A 71 7.86 5.38 9.44
CA GLU A 71 8.31 5.77 8.10
C GLU A 71 7.15 5.78 7.10
N ASN A 72 6.22 4.82 7.23
CA ASN A 72 5.13 4.59 6.27
C ASN A 72 3.78 5.19 6.72
N SER A 73 3.66 5.73 7.93
CA SER A 73 2.42 6.25 8.50
C SER A 73 2.68 7.35 9.52
N THR A 74 1.67 8.17 9.83
CA THR A 74 1.82 9.25 10.82
C THR A 74 1.47 8.72 12.19
N VAL A 75 2.48 8.54 13.06
CA VAL A 75 2.25 8.04 14.42
C VAL A 75 1.76 9.18 15.33
N VAL A 76 0.57 9.02 15.88
CA VAL A 76 -0.07 9.98 16.80
C VAL A 76 -0.11 9.36 18.20
N SER A 77 0.29 10.15 19.19
CA SER A 77 0.18 9.75 20.60
C SER A 77 -1.27 9.91 21.05
N ILE A 78 -1.85 8.83 21.57
CA ILE A 78 -3.21 8.80 22.12
C ILE A 78 -3.19 8.40 23.59
N ASP A 79 -4.28 8.63 24.30
CA ASP A 79 -4.49 8.04 25.62
C ASP A 79 -4.60 6.51 25.49
N THR A 80 -3.74 5.80 26.23
CA THR A 80 -3.68 4.32 26.25
C THR A 80 -4.87 3.68 26.95
N SER A 81 -5.69 4.45 27.68
CA SER A 81 -6.91 3.95 28.29
C SER A 81 -7.89 3.40 27.24
N GLU A 82 -8.69 2.39 27.60
CA GLU A 82 -9.63 1.80 26.64
C GLU A 82 -10.62 2.84 26.09
N LYS A 83 -11.04 3.79 26.93
CA LYS A 83 -11.89 4.90 26.53
C LYS A 83 -11.17 5.87 25.58
N GLY A 84 -9.92 6.22 25.87
CA GLY A 84 -9.10 7.08 25.01
C GLY A 84 -8.88 6.48 23.62
N GLN A 85 -8.64 5.17 23.54
CA GLN A 85 -8.52 4.46 22.26
C GLN A 85 -9.82 4.50 21.44
N GLN A 86 -10.97 4.32 22.10
CA GLN A 86 -12.27 4.38 21.42
C GLN A 86 -12.62 5.79 20.95
N ASP A 87 -12.39 6.80 21.79
CA ASP A 87 -12.62 8.20 21.46
C ASP A 87 -11.76 8.63 20.26
N ALA A 88 -10.47 8.27 20.26
CA ALA A 88 -9.54 8.60 19.17
C ALA A 88 -9.97 7.96 17.82
N LEU A 89 -10.48 6.73 17.83
CA LEU A 89 -11.04 6.08 16.63
C LEU A 89 -12.39 6.72 16.22
N PHE A 90 -13.23 7.09 17.19
CA PHE A 90 -14.55 7.67 16.94
C PHE A 90 -14.45 9.06 16.31
N PHE A 91 -13.56 9.91 16.83
CA PHE A 91 -13.28 11.24 16.29
C PHE A 91 -12.32 11.23 15.09
N LYS A 92 -11.86 10.05 14.66
CA LYS A 92 -10.89 9.86 13.57
C LYS A 92 -9.59 10.63 13.78
N GLU A 93 -9.18 10.82 15.03
CA GLU A 93 -7.84 11.31 15.36
C GLU A 93 -6.77 10.28 14.97
N VAL A 94 -7.15 8.99 15.02
CA VAL A 94 -6.40 7.88 14.43
C VAL A 94 -7.35 6.95 13.70
N MET A 95 -6.86 6.32 12.63
CA MET A 95 -7.63 5.35 11.85
C MET A 95 -7.30 3.90 12.23
N TYR A 96 -6.18 3.68 12.92
CA TYR A 96 -5.66 2.37 13.29
C TYR A 96 -4.87 2.45 14.60
N ILE A 97 -5.07 1.47 15.47
CA ILE A 97 -4.35 1.30 16.73
C ILE A 97 -3.76 -0.11 16.74
N VAL A 98 -2.44 -0.22 16.92
CA VAL A 98 -1.74 -1.49 17.12
C VAL A 98 -1.13 -1.52 18.51
N THR A 99 -1.33 -2.64 19.21
CA THR A 99 -0.67 -2.92 20.49
C THR A 99 0.41 -3.99 20.29
N ILE A 100 1.65 -3.69 20.64
CA ILE A 100 2.77 -4.63 20.62
C ILE A 100 2.92 -5.20 22.04
N PRO A 101 2.58 -6.49 22.27
CA PRO A 101 2.62 -7.08 23.60
C PRO A 101 4.07 -7.33 24.06
N LYS A 102 4.32 -7.29 25.38
CA LYS A 102 5.66 -7.43 26.01
C LYS A 102 6.53 -8.60 25.54
N ASN A 103 5.94 -9.69 25.05
CA ASN A 103 6.66 -10.89 24.63
C ASN A 103 6.81 -10.99 23.10
N PHE A 104 6.51 -9.93 22.36
CA PHE A 104 6.51 -9.95 20.90
C PHE A 104 7.88 -10.36 20.32
N SER A 105 8.96 -9.68 20.72
CA SER A 105 10.30 -9.97 20.20
C SER A 105 10.77 -11.38 20.54
N THR A 106 10.47 -11.87 21.76
CA THR A 106 10.90 -13.19 22.23
C THR A 106 10.12 -14.32 21.56
N GLN A 107 8.81 -14.14 21.36
CA GLN A 107 7.98 -15.10 20.63
C GLN A 107 8.41 -15.21 19.16
N LEU A 108 8.70 -14.07 18.54
CA LEU A 108 9.15 -14.04 17.15
C LEU A 108 10.51 -14.72 16.96
N ALA A 109 11.43 -14.55 17.91
CA ALA A 109 12.72 -15.24 17.93
C ALA A 109 12.56 -16.76 18.17
N ALA A 110 11.54 -17.17 18.93
CA ALA A 110 11.20 -18.59 19.14
C ALA A 110 10.51 -19.24 17.92
N GLY A 111 10.28 -18.49 16.84
CA GLY A 111 9.55 -18.96 15.65
C GLY A 111 8.02 -18.95 15.82
N GLU A 112 7.52 -18.43 16.94
CA GLU A 112 6.09 -18.19 17.12
C GLU A 112 5.69 -16.91 16.39
N LYS A 113 4.51 -16.90 15.76
CA LYS A 113 3.93 -15.69 15.13
C LYS A 113 2.91 -15.07 16.08
N PRO A 114 3.30 -14.16 16.98
CA PRO A 114 2.37 -13.55 17.91
C PRO A 114 1.33 -12.72 17.16
N THR A 115 0.06 -12.90 17.52
CA THR A 115 -1.03 -12.05 17.04
C THR A 115 -0.95 -10.71 17.73
N LEU A 116 -0.80 -9.64 16.96
CA LEU A 116 -0.84 -8.26 17.46
C LEU A 116 -2.30 -7.84 17.64
N PRO A 117 -2.75 -7.45 18.85
CA PRO A 117 -4.07 -6.88 19.03
C PRO A 117 -4.19 -5.56 18.27
N THR A 118 -5.18 -5.47 17.38
CA THR A 118 -5.43 -4.29 16.54
C THR A 118 -6.85 -3.80 16.75
N LYS A 119 -7.03 -2.47 16.73
CA LYS A 119 -8.33 -1.80 16.72
C LYS A 119 -8.32 -0.78 15.61
N SER A 120 -9.30 -0.81 14.72
CA SER A 120 -9.33 0.04 13.54
C SER A 120 -10.75 0.39 13.17
N VAL A 121 -10.90 1.43 12.35
CA VAL A 121 -12.18 1.67 11.67
C VAL A 121 -12.38 0.55 10.65
N PRO A 122 -13.44 -0.27 10.76
CA PRO A 122 -13.65 -1.41 9.88
C PRO A 122 -13.72 -1.00 8.40
N ASN A 123 -13.14 -1.80 7.51
CA ASN A 123 -13.08 -1.55 6.06
C ASN A 123 -12.41 -0.21 5.68
N SER A 124 -11.61 0.39 6.57
CA SER A 124 -10.84 1.57 6.23
C SER A 124 -9.61 1.21 5.40
N GLN A 125 -9.14 2.16 4.58
CA GLN A 125 -7.90 1.99 3.85
C GLN A 125 -6.69 1.80 4.79
N ALA A 126 -6.69 2.51 5.92
CA ALA A 126 -5.67 2.41 6.97
C ALA A 126 -5.61 1.00 7.58
N ASP A 127 -6.76 0.35 7.79
CA ASP A 127 -6.83 -1.02 8.30
C ASP A 127 -6.11 -2.01 7.38
N PHE A 128 -6.42 -1.98 6.09
CA PHE A 128 -5.80 -2.86 5.12
C PHE A 128 -4.30 -2.58 4.95
N GLN A 129 -3.91 -1.31 4.79
CA GLN A 129 -2.52 -0.94 4.56
C GLN A 129 -1.64 -1.22 5.78
N THR A 130 -2.05 -0.80 6.97
CA THR A 130 -1.25 -0.99 8.19
C THR A 130 -1.12 -2.46 8.56
N THR A 131 -2.20 -3.24 8.42
CA THR A 131 -2.17 -4.69 8.62
C THR A 131 -1.23 -5.37 7.63
N ALA A 132 -1.21 -4.94 6.36
CA ALA A 132 -0.27 -5.47 5.37
C ALA A 132 1.19 -5.14 5.71
N LEU A 133 1.49 -3.92 6.17
CA LEU A 133 2.84 -3.51 6.60
C LEU A 133 3.32 -4.35 7.80
N ILE A 134 2.47 -4.51 8.82
CA ILE A 134 2.76 -5.34 10.00
C ILE A 134 3.05 -6.78 9.56
N ASN A 135 2.15 -7.38 8.77
CA ASN A 135 2.31 -8.76 8.31
C ASN A 135 3.58 -8.95 7.47
N GLN A 136 3.92 -7.97 6.63
CA GLN A 136 5.13 -8.01 5.82
C GLN A 136 6.38 -8.02 6.70
N PHE A 137 6.42 -7.16 7.72
CA PHE A 137 7.54 -7.10 8.67
C PHE A 137 7.67 -8.40 9.46
N VAL A 138 6.58 -8.82 10.13
CA VAL A 138 6.53 -10.03 10.96
C VAL A 138 6.96 -11.27 10.18
N ASN A 139 6.42 -11.47 8.97
CA ASN A 139 6.76 -12.63 8.16
C ASN A 139 8.22 -12.60 7.68
N LYS A 140 8.77 -11.43 7.36
CA LYS A 140 10.19 -11.32 6.99
C LYS A 140 11.09 -11.65 8.16
N VAL A 141 10.85 -11.04 9.32
CA VAL A 141 11.66 -11.29 10.51
C VAL A 141 11.59 -12.77 10.90
N ALA A 142 10.38 -13.36 10.92
CA ALA A 142 10.22 -14.80 11.15
C ALA A 142 11.01 -15.64 10.14
N PHE A 143 10.95 -15.32 8.85
CA PHE A 143 11.72 -16.00 7.81
C PHE A 143 13.24 -15.90 8.03
N TYR A 144 13.75 -14.74 8.46
CA TYR A 144 15.18 -14.57 8.75
C TYR A 144 15.62 -15.33 10.01
N TYR A 145 14.78 -15.41 11.05
CA TYR A 145 15.03 -16.26 12.22
C TYR A 145 15.06 -17.75 11.84
N GLU A 146 14.14 -18.21 10.99
CA GLU A 146 14.12 -19.59 10.50
C GLU A 146 15.34 -19.92 9.61
N THR A 147 15.75 -18.98 8.76
CA THR A 147 16.84 -19.20 7.79
C THR A 147 18.23 -19.07 8.44
N PHE A 148 18.37 -18.23 9.47
CA PHE A 148 19.66 -17.93 10.10
C PHE A 148 19.58 -17.95 11.63
N PRO A 149 19.41 -19.14 12.26
CA PRO A 149 19.25 -19.25 13.71
C PRO A 149 20.48 -18.82 14.52
N GLU A 150 21.66 -18.74 13.90
CA GLU A 150 22.91 -18.35 14.56
C GLU A 150 23.20 -16.82 14.54
N LYS A 151 22.36 -16.03 13.85
CA LYS A 151 22.56 -14.58 13.75
C LYS A 151 21.90 -13.84 14.91
N SER A 152 22.60 -12.85 15.46
CA SER A 152 22.06 -11.94 16.46
C SER A 152 20.90 -11.09 15.89
N ASP A 153 19.95 -10.70 16.74
CA ASP A 153 18.79 -9.85 16.43
C ASP A 153 19.15 -8.60 15.60
N ALA A 154 20.25 -7.91 15.95
CA ALA A 154 20.71 -6.73 15.23
C ALA A 154 21.10 -7.02 13.77
N ALA A 155 21.67 -8.19 13.49
CA ALA A 155 22.03 -8.60 12.13
C ALA A 155 20.78 -8.93 11.31
N ILE A 156 19.78 -9.57 11.94
CA ILE A 156 18.50 -9.87 11.32
C ILE A 156 17.75 -8.58 10.97
N ILE A 157 17.72 -7.61 11.88
CA ILE A 157 17.10 -6.29 11.65
C ILE A 157 17.73 -5.61 10.44
N ASN A 158 19.06 -5.54 10.36
CA ASN A 158 19.75 -4.92 9.23
C ASN A 158 19.41 -5.61 7.89
N MET A 159 19.26 -6.94 7.88
CA MET A 159 18.86 -7.67 6.69
C MET A 159 17.40 -7.38 6.30
N VAL A 160 16.51 -7.28 7.29
CA VAL A 160 15.09 -6.97 7.09
C VAL A 160 14.91 -5.55 6.56
N THR A 161 15.56 -4.56 7.17
CA THR A 161 15.48 -3.15 6.75
C THR A 161 16.09 -2.93 5.36
N ASP A 162 17.24 -3.54 5.05
CA ASP A 162 17.84 -3.51 3.70
C ASP A 162 16.92 -4.17 2.65
N ASN A 163 16.28 -5.29 2.99
CA ASN A 163 15.34 -5.96 2.09
C ASN A 163 14.08 -5.11 1.83
N LEU A 164 13.55 -4.47 2.88
CA LEU A 164 12.40 -3.57 2.78
C LEU A 164 12.74 -2.33 1.94
N ALA A 165 13.90 -1.72 2.16
CA ALA A 165 14.38 -0.58 1.36
C ALA A 165 14.58 -0.96 -0.12
N LYS A 166 15.20 -2.11 -0.40
CA LYS A 166 15.37 -2.63 -1.78
C LYS A 166 14.03 -2.89 -2.47
N MET A 167 13.01 -3.33 -1.73
CA MET A 167 11.67 -3.55 -2.27
C MET A 167 11.00 -2.25 -2.70
N LEU A 168 11.10 -1.19 -1.89
CA LEU A 168 10.61 0.15 -2.24
C LEU A 168 11.31 0.69 -3.50
N LEU A 169 12.62 0.54 -3.59
CA LEU A 169 13.40 0.91 -4.77
C LEU A 169 12.98 0.12 -6.01
N CYS A 170 12.72 -1.19 -5.88
CA CYS A 170 12.24 -2.02 -6.98
C CYS A 170 10.86 -1.58 -7.47
N HIS A 171 9.94 -1.30 -6.55
CA HIS A 171 8.59 -0.83 -6.87
C HIS A 171 8.61 0.51 -7.63
N SER A 172 9.39 1.49 -7.17
CA SER A 172 9.54 2.78 -7.86
C SER A 172 10.06 2.63 -9.31
N LYS A 173 11.02 1.72 -9.52
CA LYS A 173 11.56 1.40 -10.86
C LYS A 173 10.50 0.72 -11.73
N LEU A 174 9.71 -0.20 -11.19
CA LEU A 174 8.62 -0.86 -11.91
C LEU A 174 7.54 0.13 -12.34
N LEU A 175 7.11 1.04 -11.46
CA LEU A 175 6.15 2.08 -11.80
C LEU A 175 6.67 2.99 -12.91
N THR A 176 7.96 3.34 -12.86
CA THR A 176 8.62 4.14 -13.90
C THR A 176 8.62 3.40 -15.24
N GLN A 177 8.94 2.10 -15.24
CA GLN A 177 8.90 1.25 -16.44
C GLN A 177 7.49 1.11 -17.01
N GLN A 178 6.46 0.95 -16.17
CA GLN A 178 5.08 0.91 -16.62
C GLN A 178 4.63 2.24 -17.25
N LYS A 179 4.97 3.38 -16.65
CA LYS A 179 4.70 4.71 -17.24
C LYS A 179 5.35 4.85 -18.63
N ILE A 180 6.59 4.38 -18.80
CA ILE A 180 7.28 4.41 -20.10
C ILE A 180 6.57 3.51 -21.13
N LYS A 181 6.18 2.30 -20.75
CA LYS A 181 5.40 1.39 -21.62
C LYS A 181 4.06 2.00 -22.02
N MET A 182 3.33 2.59 -21.07
CA MET A 182 2.06 3.28 -21.32
C MET A 182 2.21 4.45 -22.31
N LYS A 183 3.25 5.29 -22.15
CA LYS A 183 3.55 6.38 -23.10
C LYS A 183 3.81 5.86 -24.52
N ARG A 184 4.57 4.77 -24.65
CA ARG A 184 4.84 4.14 -25.96
C ARG A 184 3.57 3.55 -26.59
N LEU A 185 2.70 2.94 -25.79
CA LEU A 185 1.43 2.39 -26.26
C LEU A 185 0.49 3.50 -26.75
N GLY A 186 0.38 4.60 -26.01
CA GLY A 186 -0.40 5.77 -26.41
C GLY A 186 0.12 6.41 -27.71
N SER A 187 1.44 6.51 -27.86
CA SER A 187 2.08 6.96 -29.12
C SER A 187 1.73 6.05 -30.31
N LEU A 188 1.71 4.73 -30.11
CA LEU A 188 1.34 3.76 -31.17
C LEU A 188 -0.13 3.88 -31.56
N ILE A 189 -1.02 4.04 -30.59
CA ILE A 189 -2.46 4.25 -30.83
C ILE A 189 -2.70 5.55 -31.60
N TYR A 190 -2.00 6.63 -31.24
CA TYR A 190 -2.08 7.90 -31.95
C TYR A 190 -1.66 7.76 -33.42
N TRP A 191 -0.52 7.11 -33.70
CA TRP A 191 -0.09 6.84 -35.07
C TRP A 191 -1.06 5.97 -35.87
N LEU A 192 -1.67 4.97 -35.22
CA LEU A 192 -2.71 4.13 -35.82
C LEU A 192 -4.01 4.88 -36.12
N MET A 193 -4.37 5.90 -35.35
CA MET A 193 -5.54 6.74 -35.65
C MET A 193 -5.27 7.75 -36.77
N VAL A 194 -4.05 8.28 -36.86
CA VAL A 194 -3.68 9.24 -37.92
C VAL A 194 -3.52 8.56 -39.28
N SER A 195 -3.20 7.25 -39.32
CA SER A 195 -3.00 6.50 -40.57
C SER A 195 -4.27 5.84 -41.14
N LEU A 196 -5.46 6.08 -40.58
CA LEU A 196 -6.70 5.33 -40.84
C LEU A 196 -7.84 6.24 -41.27
#